data_AF-A0A0D3MDW6-F1
#
_entry.id   AF-A0A0D3MDW6-F1
#
_cell.length_a   1.000
_cell.length_b   1.000
_cell.length_c   1.000
_cell.angle_alpha   90.00
_cell.angle_beta   90.00
_cell.angle_gamma   90.00
#
_symmetry.space_group_name_H-M   'P 1'
#
loop_
_entity.id
_entity.type
_entity.pdbx_description
1 polymer ?
#
loop_
_entity_poly.entity_id
_entity_poly.type
_entity_poly.pdbx_seq_one_letter_code
_entity_poly.pdbx_strand_id
1 'polypeptide(L)'
;LDNPFIGAKWYVDPVWSAKAAGEPGGSSIAGEATFVWMDRIGAIAGPEDGDGMGLRDHLNEAVAQNANLFQFVVYDLPNRDCAALASNGELRISENGFQRYQDEYIAGITEIIGDPAYSGIRIVAVIEVDSLPNLVTNLDEPDCQEANGPGGYVDGIQHALNELGKIPNVYSYVDIAHSGWLGWSDNYSEATTLIADAILATDKGANSI
;
A
#
# COMPACT_ATOMS: atom_id res chain seq x y z
N LEU A 1 13.71 11.40 7.03
CA LEU A 1 13.19 12.15 8.21
C LEU A 1 12.70 11.15 9.23
N ASP A 2 12.55 11.51 10.50
CA ASP A 2 11.93 10.60 11.47
C ASP A 2 10.40 10.55 11.29
N ASN A 3 9.78 11.70 10.98
CA ASN A 3 8.37 11.79 10.68
C ASN A 3 8.15 12.61 9.38
N PRO A 4 7.63 12.00 8.30
CA PRO A 4 7.43 12.69 7.01
C PRO A 4 6.29 13.70 7.04
N PHE A 5 5.39 13.64 8.02
CA PHE A 5 4.19 14.48 8.10
C PHE A 5 4.46 15.88 8.68
N ILE A 6 5.50 16.03 9.51
CA ILE A 6 5.79 17.28 10.20
C ILE A 6 6.21 18.38 9.20
N GLY A 7 5.47 19.49 9.23
CA GLY A 7 5.71 20.64 8.35
C GLY A 7 5.47 20.37 6.86
N ALA A 8 4.73 19.31 6.54
CA ALA A 8 4.41 18.97 5.16
C ALA A 8 3.24 19.79 4.62
N LYS A 9 3.26 20.05 3.31
CA LYS A 9 2.08 20.40 2.52
C LYS A 9 1.58 19.12 1.84
N TRP A 10 0.38 18.72 2.23
CA TRP A 10 -0.22 17.46 1.85
C TRP A 10 -0.83 17.56 0.45
N TYR A 11 -0.66 16.49 -0.32
CA TYR A 11 -1.36 16.31 -1.58
C TYR A 11 -2.88 16.19 -1.37
N VAL A 12 -3.65 16.88 -2.20
CA VAL A 12 -5.11 16.72 -2.27
C VAL A 12 -5.45 16.07 -3.60
N ASP A 13 -6.05 14.87 -3.55
CA ASP A 13 -6.45 14.14 -4.75
C ASP A 13 -7.63 14.85 -5.46
N PRO A 14 -7.45 15.37 -6.68
CA PRO A 14 -8.52 16.06 -7.39
C PRO A 14 -9.67 15.13 -7.80
N VAL A 15 -9.41 13.83 -7.99
CA VAL A 15 -10.45 12.84 -8.34
C VAL A 15 -11.39 12.64 -7.16
N TRP A 16 -10.84 12.42 -5.96
CA TRP A 16 -11.65 12.34 -4.74
C TRP A 16 -12.31 13.69 -4.40
N SER A 17 -11.58 14.79 -4.53
CA SER A 17 -12.09 16.15 -4.28
C SER A 17 -13.34 16.43 -5.10
N ALA A 18 -13.32 16.09 -6.40
CA ALA A 18 -14.47 16.24 -7.29
C ALA A 18 -15.67 15.37 -6.86
N LYS A 19 -15.42 14.10 -6.47
CA LYS A 19 -16.48 13.20 -5.96
C LYS A 19 -17.12 13.76 -4.70
N ALA A 20 -16.31 14.21 -3.74
CA ALA A 20 -16.79 14.81 -2.50
C ALA A 20 -17.62 16.09 -2.77
N ALA A 21 -17.12 17.00 -3.61
CA ALA A 21 -17.83 18.23 -3.95
C ALA A 21 -19.14 17.99 -4.74
N GLY A 22 -19.28 16.82 -5.39
CA GLY A 22 -20.51 16.40 -6.06
C GLY A 22 -21.67 16.07 -5.12
N GLU A 23 -21.39 15.83 -3.83
CA GLU A 23 -22.40 15.46 -2.83
C GLU A 23 -22.93 16.68 -2.04
N PRO A 24 -24.20 16.69 -1.60
CA PRO A 24 -24.75 17.74 -0.74
C PRO A 24 -23.93 17.91 0.55
N GLY A 25 -23.26 19.06 0.67
CA GLY A 25 -22.40 19.40 1.81
C GLY A 25 -20.96 18.89 1.70
N GLY A 26 -20.62 18.07 0.71
CA GLY A 26 -19.29 17.48 0.59
C GLY A 26 -18.17 18.45 0.21
N SER A 27 -18.51 19.67 -0.24
CA SER A 27 -17.53 20.76 -0.40
C SER A 27 -16.79 21.10 0.90
N SER A 28 -17.34 20.77 2.08
CA SER A 28 -16.67 20.98 3.36
C SER A 28 -15.51 20.02 3.61
N ILE A 29 -15.44 18.89 2.89
CA ILE A 29 -14.38 17.89 3.02
C ILE A 29 -13.54 17.76 1.74
N ALA A 30 -13.98 18.30 0.60
CA ALA A 30 -13.30 18.15 -0.68
C ALA A 30 -11.84 18.65 -0.71
N GLY A 31 -11.41 19.47 0.25
CA GLY A 31 -10.03 19.94 0.37
C GLY A 31 -9.14 19.09 1.30
N GLU A 32 -9.67 18.01 1.88
CA GLU A 32 -8.91 17.14 2.78
C GLU A 32 -7.99 16.20 1.99
N ALA A 33 -6.83 15.89 2.56
CA ALA A 33 -5.89 14.94 1.96
C ALA A 33 -6.36 13.50 2.16
N THR A 34 -6.31 12.70 1.11
CA THR A 34 -6.66 11.28 1.10
C THR A 34 -5.53 10.43 0.53
N PHE A 35 -5.47 9.15 0.91
CA PHE A 35 -4.56 8.21 0.28
C PHE A 35 -5.06 7.84 -1.12
N VAL A 36 -4.14 7.73 -2.07
CA VAL A 36 -4.40 7.16 -3.40
C VAL A 36 -4.18 5.65 -3.35
N TRP A 37 -5.11 4.85 -3.87
CA TRP A 37 -5.04 3.40 -3.79
C TRP A 37 -4.47 2.82 -5.09
N MET A 38 -3.35 2.10 -4.98
CA MET A 38 -2.83 1.26 -6.06
C MET A 38 -3.43 -0.14 -5.90
N ASP A 39 -4.73 -0.30 -6.13
CA ASP A 39 -5.49 -1.52 -5.80
C ASP A 39 -5.45 -2.61 -6.89
N ARG A 40 -4.65 -2.40 -7.94
CA ARG A 40 -4.42 -3.29 -9.08
C ARG A 40 -3.26 -2.74 -9.92
N ILE A 41 -2.63 -3.56 -10.76
CA ILE A 41 -1.61 -3.15 -11.74
C ILE A 41 -2.14 -2.02 -12.65
N GLY A 42 -3.39 -2.11 -13.09
CA GLY A 42 -4.01 -1.08 -13.92
C GLY A 42 -4.11 0.31 -13.27
N ALA A 43 -4.10 0.41 -11.94
CA ALA A 43 -4.15 1.69 -11.23
C ALA A 43 -2.83 2.46 -11.34
N ILE A 44 -1.72 1.77 -11.60
CA ILE A 44 -0.39 2.38 -11.76
C ILE A 44 -0.37 3.25 -13.03
N ALA A 45 -0.86 2.70 -14.15
CA ALA A 45 -0.98 3.41 -15.42
C ALA A 45 -2.15 4.40 -15.45
N GLY A 46 -3.20 4.13 -14.67
CA GLY A 46 -4.46 4.85 -14.72
C GLY A 46 -5.44 4.25 -15.74
N PRO A 47 -6.73 4.57 -15.66
CA PRO A 47 -7.74 3.99 -16.55
C PRO A 47 -7.63 4.54 -17.98
N GLU A 48 -7.77 3.67 -18.98
CA GLU A 48 -7.64 4.05 -20.41
C GLU A 48 -8.71 5.05 -20.87
N ASP A 49 -9.85 5.10 -20.20
CA ASP A 49 -10.95 6.02 -20.48
C ASP A 49 -10.75 7.43 -19.90
N GLY A 50 -9.69 7.63 -19.11
CA GLY A 50 -9.36 8.90 -18.47
C GLY A 50 -10.24 9.25 -17.28
N ASP A 51 -11.12 8.36 -16.78
CA ASP A 51 -11.94 8.59 -15.58
C ASP A 51 -11.17 8.28 -14.28
N GLY A 52 -9.99 8.88 -14.16
CA GLY A 52 -9.09 8.68 -13.04
C GLY A 52 -7.67 9.14 -13.36
N MET A 53 -6.75 8.87 -12.46
CA MET A 53 -5.35 9.25 -12.58
C MET A 53 -4.48 8.02 -12.30
N GLY A 54 -3.43 7.85 -13.10
CA GLY A 54 -2.36 6.90 -12.77
C GLY A 54 -1.45 7.46 -11.68
N LEU A 55 -0.54 6.63 -11.15
CA LEU A 55 0.40 7.04 -10.10
C LEU A 55 1.26 8.23 -10.53
N ARG A 56 1.71 8.23 -11.80
CA ARG A 56 2.52 9.32 -12.35
C ARG A 56 1.74 10.63 -12.43
N ASP A 57 0.47 10.57 -12.81
CA ASP A 57 -0.39 11.76 -12.86
C ASP A 57 -0.61 12.35 -11.48
N HIS A 58 -0.82 11.49 -10.46
CA HIS A 58 -0.96 11.94 -9.09
C HIS A 58 0.29 12.66 -8.57
N LEU A 59 1.49 12.13 -8.87
CA LEU A 59 2.75 12.77 -8.48
C LEU A 59 2.99 14.08 -9.24
N ASN A 60 2.65 14.14 -10.54
CA ASN A 60 2.71 15.39 -11.31
C ASN A 60 1.78 16.46 -10.72
N GLU A 61 0.57 16.07 -10.33
CA GLU A 61 -0.38 16.97 -9.66
C GLU A 61 0.14 17.39 -8.27
N ALA A 62 0.78 16.49 -7.51
CA ALA A 62 1.42 16.86 -6.26
C ALA A 62 2.50 17.94 -6.45
N VAL A 63 3.32 17.82 -7.51
CA VAL A 63 4.29 18.87 -7.89
C VAL A 63 3.55 20.17 -8.26
N ALA A 64 2.49 20.11 -9.06
CA ALA A 64 1.72 21.29 -9.47
C ALA A 64 1.06 22.01 -8.28
N GLN A 65 0.60 21.26 -7.29
CA GLN A 65 0.07 21.78 -6.04
C GLN A 65 1.18 22.37 -5.14
N ASN A 66 2.47 22.21 -5.47
CA ASN A 66 3.60 22.42 -4.57
C ASN A 66 3.47 21.61 -3.27
N ALA A 67 2.79 20.46 -3.31
CA ALA A 67 2.75 19.52 -2.21
C ALA A 67 4.11 18.84 -2.08
N ASN A 68 4.53 18.57 -0.84
CA ASN A 68 5.78 17.87 -0.54
C ASN A 68 5.55 16.58 0.25
N LEU A 69 4.30 16.13 0.35
CA LEU A 69 3.90 14.86 0.92
C LEU A 69 2.81 14.25 0.05
N PHE A 70 3.09 13.06 -0.48
CA PHE A 70 2.16 12.22 -1.23
C PHE A 70 1.96 10.92 -0.47
N GLN A 71 0.73 10.41 -0.46
CA GLN A 71 0.35 9.23 0.32
C GLN A 71 -0.39 8.24 -0.57
N PHE A 72 0.04 6.98 -0.55
CA PHE A 72 -0.63 5.93 -1.31
C PHE A 72 -0.66 4.60 -0.56
N VAL A 73 -1.54 3.72 -0.99
CA VAL A 73 -1.70 2.36 -0.47
C VAL A 73 -1.17 1.37 -1.51
N VAL A 74 -0.21 0.54 -1.11
CA VAL A 74 0.23 -0.67 -1.81
C VAL A 74 -0.75 -1.78 -1.41
N TYR A 75 -1.50 -2.35 -2.35
CA TYR A 75 -2.63 -3.23 -2.06
C TYR A 75 -2.98 -4.17 -3.21
N ASP A 76 -2.06 -5.07 -3.55
CA ASP A 76 -2.29 -6.04 -4.64
C ASP A 76 -1.58 -7.39 -4.40
N LEU A 77 -1.36 -7.77 -3.14
CA LEU A 77 -0.79 -9.09 -2.83
C LEU A 77 -1.53 -10.24 -3.54
N PRO A 78 -0.81 -11.29 -3.97
CA PRO A 78 -1.43 -12.54 -4.40
C PRO A 78 -2.35 -13.11 -3.32
N ASN A 79 -3.56 -13.53 -3.72
CA ASN A 79 -4.62 -13.94 -2.80
C ASN A 79 -5.01 -12.83 -1.80
N ARG A 80 -5.00 -11.56 -2.22
CA ARG A 80 -5.45 -10.41 -1.41
C ARG A 80 -6.79 -10.67 -0.72
N ASP A 81 -6.92 -10.16 0.51
CA ASP A 81 -8.11 -10.27 1.35
C ASP A 81 -8.55 -11.74 1.53
N CYS A 82 -7.62 -12.63 1.90
CA CYS A 82 -7.82 -14.08 1.84
C CYS A 82 -9.01 -14.61 2.68
N ALA A 83 -9.49 -13.85 3.65
CA ALA A 83 -10.65 -14.19 4.48
C ALA A 83 -11.96 -13.50 4.02
N ALA A 84 -11.91 -12.68 2.97
CA ALA A 84 -13.06 -11.96 2.45
C ALA A 84 -13.91 -12.84 1.53
N LEU A 85 -15.23 -12.73 1.66
CA LEU A 85 -16.18 -13.43 0.80
C LEU A 85 -16.31 -12.81 -0.61
N ALA A 86 -15.91 -11.56 -0.77
CA ALA A 86 -16.00 -10.81 -2.02
C ALA A 86 -15.00 -9.64 -2.03
N SER A 87 -13.71 -9.94 -2.19
CA SER A 87 -12.65 -9.00 -2.56
C SER A 87 -11.43 -9.80 -3.05
N ASN A 88 -11.60 -10.59 -4.09
CA ASN A 88 -10.50 -11.40 -4.60
C ASN A 88 -9.60 -10.52 -5.47
N GLY A 89 -8.41 -10.17 -4.98
CA GLY A 89 -7.39 -9.45 -5.75
C GLY A 89 -7.11 -10.11 -7.11
N GLU A 90 -6.56 -9.36 -8.06
CA GLU A 90 -6.34 -9.86 -9.43
C GLU A 90 -5.19 -10.88 -9.55
N LEU A 91 -4.36 -10.99 -8.52
CA LEU A 91 -3.22 -11.89 -8.46
C LEU A 91 -3.52 -13.12 -7.61
N ARG A 92 -3.18 -14.30 -8.14
CA ARG A 92 -3.31 -15.59 -7.45
C ARG A 92 -1.98 -16.32 -7.39
N ILE A 93 -1.62 -16.85 -6.23
CA ILE A 93 -0.37 -17.61 -6.04
C ILE A 93 -0.34 -18.81 -7.01
N SER A 94 -1.45 -19.54 -7.12
CA SER A 94 -1.66 -20.64 -8.07
C SER A 94 -1.50 -20.27 -9.55
N GLU A 95 -1.53 -18.98 -9.89
CA GLU A 95 -1.49 -18.46 -11.26
C GLU A 95 -0.29 -17.52 -11.49
N ASN A 96 0.85 -17.81 -10.84
CA ASN A 96 2.08 -17.04 -10.94
C ASN A 96 1.95 -15.59 -10.41
N GLY A 97 0.99 -15.35 -9.51
CA GLY A 97 0.66 -14.03 -8.98
C GLY A 97 1.83 -13.36 -8.28
N PHE A 98 2.66 -14.12 -7.55
CA PHE A 98 3.83 -13.53 -6.88
C PHE A 98 4.84 -12.93 -7.85
N GLN A 99 5.17 -13.63 -8.94
CA GLN A 99 6.08 -13.08 -9.94
C GLN A 99 5.51 -11.81 -10.59
N ARG A 100 4.20 -11.79 -10.86
CA ARG A 100 3.52 -10.60 -11.41
C ARG A 100 3.49 -9.44 -10.42
N TYR A 101 3.28 -9.73 -9.14
CA TYR A 101 3.36 -8.74 -8.07
C TYR A 101 4.75 -8.08 -8.02
N GLN A 102 5.82 -8.85 -8.22
CA GLN A 102 7.18 -8.33 -8.26
C GLN A 102 7.44 -7.52 -9.54
N ASP A 103 7.22 -8.12 -10.71
CA ASP A 103 7.68 -7.61 -12.00
C ASP A 103 6.76 -6.57 -12.64
N GLU A 104 5.46 -6.62 -12.36
CA GLU A 104 4.46 -5.71 -12.94
C GLU A 104 4.06 -4.64 -11.92
N TYR A 105 3.75 -5.06 -10.69
CA TYR A 105 3.16 -4.18 -9.69
C TYR A 105 4.22 -3.37 -8.92
N ILE A 106 5.06 -4.02 -8.10
CA ILE A 106 6.08 -3.32 -7.30
C ILE A 106 7.14 -2.67 -8.18
N ALA A 107 7.61 -3.34 -9.24
CA ALA A 107 8.52 -2.74 -10.21
C ALA A 107 7.92 -1.50 -10.89
N GLY A 108 6.65 -1.55 -11.33
CA GLY A 108 5.97 -0.42 -11.95
C GLY A 108 5.80 0.78 -11.01
N ILE A 109 5.46 0.52 -9.74
CA ILE A 109 5.39 1.57 -8.70
C ILE A 109 6.77 2.21 -8.49
N THR A 110 7.80 1.39 -8.26
CA THR A 110 9.15 1.85 -7.92
C THR A 110 9.84 2.59 -9.07
N GLU A 111 9.58 2.20 -10.32
CA GLU A 111 10.02 2.96 -11.50
C GLU A 111 9.49 4.39 -11.49
N ILE A 112 8.20 4.57 -11.16
CA ILE A 112 7.57 5.88 -11.16
C ILE A 112 8.03 6.72 -9.98
N ILE A 113 7.93 6.21 -8.75
CA ILE A 113 8.26 7.00 -7.55
C ILE A 113 9.77 7.26 -7.39
N GLY A 114 10.61 6.44 -8.03
CA GLY A 114 12.06 6.62 -8.08
C GLY A 114 12.54 7.70 -9.05
N ASP A 115 11.65 8.28 -9.86
CA ASP A 115 11.99 9.35 -10.79
C ASP A 115 12.55 10.58 -10.04
N PRO A 116 13.73 11.11 -10.41
CA PRO A 116 14.32 12.29 -9.79
C PRO A 116 13.41 13.52 -9.77
N ALA A 117 12.44 13.61 -10.69
CA ALA A 117 11.42 14.67 -10.70
C ALA A 117 10.59 14.72 -9.40
N TYR A 118 10.45 13.58 -8.70
CA TYR A 118 9.67 13.47 -7.46
C TYR A 118 10.53 13.43 -6.19
N SER A 119 11.85 13.59 -6.30
CA SER A 119 12.78 13.57 -5.16
C SER A 119 12.49 14.61 -4.06
N GLY A 120 11.77 15.68 -4.40
CA GLY A 120 11.31 16.71 -3.45
C GLY A 120 10.05 16.35 -2.67
N ILE A 121 9.37 15.24 -3.01
CA ILE A 121 8.15 14.76 -2.37
C ILE A 121 8.51 13.68 -1.35
N ARG A 122 7.94 13.76 -0.15
CA ARG A 122 7.95 12.66 0.82
C ARG A 122 6.83 11.70 0.44
N ILE A 123 7.19 10.46 0.12
CA ILE A 123 6.24 9.47 -0.39
C ILE A 123 5.93 8.49 0.72
N VAL A 124 4.72 8.53 1.25
CA VAL A 124 4.25 7.62 2.31
C VAL A 124 3.51 6.47 1.64
N ALA A 125 3.96 5.25 1.91
CA ALA A 125 3.37 4.02 1.40
C ALA A 125 2.78 3.23 2.57
N VAL A 126 1.45 3.04 2.59
CA VAL A 126 0.83 2.04 3.46
C VAL A 126 0.97 0.68 2.78
N ILE A 127 1.55 -0.29 3.48
CA ILE A 127 1.92 -1.57 2.90
C ILE A 127 0.87 -2.62 3.25
N GLU A 128 0.15 -3.03 2.21
CA GLU A 128 -0.68 -4.23 2.13
C GLU A 128 -1.66 -4.38 3.30
N VAL A 129 -2.73 -3.60 3.26
CA VAL A 129 -3.82 -3.70 4.23
C VAL A 129 -4.51 -5.07 4.14
N ASP A 130 -5.13 -5.51 5.24
CA ASP A 130 -5.88 -6.79 5.30
C ASP A 130 -5.05 -8.02 4.86
N SER A 131 -3.77 -8.05 5.28
CA SER A 131 -2.79 -9.09 4.89
C SER A 131 -2.32 -9.93 6.09
N LEU A 132 -1.15 -9.63 6.68
CA LEU A 132 -0.51 -10.39 7.77
C LEU A 132 -1.44 -10.75 8.95
N PRO A 133 -2.36 -9.87 9.40
CA PRO A 133 -3.31 -10.21 10.46
C PRO A 133 -4.18 -11.45 10.15
N ASN A 134 -4.46 -11.74 8.87
CA ASN A 134 -5.17 -12.96 8.47
C ASN A 134 -4.36 -14.23 8.75
N LEU A 135 -3.03 -14.18 8.66
CA LEU A 135 -2.17 -15.35 8.95
C LEU A 135 -2.15 -15.71 10.44
N VAL A 136 -2.64 -14.82 11.30
CA VAL A 136 -2.81 -15.08 12.74
C VAL A 136 -4.20 -15.65 13.03
N THR A 137 -5.22 -15.16 12.35
CA THR A 137 -6.61 -15.30 12.82
C THR A 137 -7.52 -16.13 11.92
N ASN A 138 -7.16 -16.29 10.64
CA ASN A 138 -8.05 -16.85 9.62
C ASN A 138 -7.39 -17.98 8.80
N LEU A 139 -6.44 -18.72 9.40
CA LEU A 139 -5.77 -19.86 8.75
C LEU A 139 -6.69 -21.08 8.54
N ASP A 140 -7.94 -21.04 8.98
CA ASP A 140 -8.97 -22.02 8.62
C ASP A 140 -9.54 -21.77 7.22
N GLU A 141 -9.34 -20.58 6.64
CA GLU A 141 -9.70 -20.28 5.25
C GLU A 141 -8.64 -20.79 4.25
N PRO A 142 -9.03 -21.53 3.19
CA PRO A 142 -8.09 -22.10 2.22
C PRO A 142 -7.19 -21.07 1.53
N ASP A 143 -7.74 -19.91 1.16
CA ASP A 143 -6.97 -18.85 0.51
C ASP A 143 -5.92 -18.27 1.47
N CYS A 144 -6.21 -18.20 2.78
CA CYS A 144 -5.25 -17.76 3.79
C CYS A 144 -4.18 -18.81 4.06
N GLN A 145 -4.51 -20.11 3.96
CA GLN A 145 -3.51 -21.18 4.03
C GLN A 145 -2.52 -21.10 2.86
N GLU A 146 -3.01 -20.83 1.64
CA GLU A 146 -2.14 -20.60 0.48
C GLU A 146 -1.29 -19.34 0.66
N ALA A 147 -1.89 -18.23 1.14
CA ALA A 147 -1.20 -16.99 1.43
C ALA A 147 -0.16 -17.07 2.56
N ASN A 148 -0.21 -18.10 3.41
CA ASN A 148 0.81 -18.39 4.42
C ASN A 148 2.01 -19.19 3.85
N GLY A 149 1.97 -19.57 2.58
CA GLY A 149 2.99 -20.35 1.90
C GLY A 149 4.01 -19.50 1.11
N PRO A 150 4.91 -20.16 0.36
CA PRO A 150 5.87 -19.49 -0.53
C PRO A 150 5.19 -18.62 -1.58
N GLY A 151 5.71 -17.40 -1.78
CA GLY A 151 5.11 -16.38 -2.63
C GLY A 151 3.84 -15.74 -2.04
N GLY A 152 3.55 -16.03 -0.78
CA GLY A 152 2.43 -15.48 -0.02
C GLY A 152 2.74 -14.13 0.63
N TYR A 153 1.97 -13.78 1.66
CA TYR A 153 1.95 -12.41 2.21
C TYR A 153 3.30 -11.97 2.79
N VAL A 154 3.99 -12.85 3.52
CA VAL A 154 5.31 -12.51 4.10
C VAL A 154 6.32 -12.20 3.00
N ASP A 155 6.43 -13.05 1.97
CA ASP A 155 7.37 -12.87 0.86
C ASP A 155 7.05 -11.60 0.05
N GLY A 156 5.77 -11.33 -0.22
CA GLY A 156 5.32 -10.13 -0.92
C GLY A 156 5.59 -8.83 -0.16
N ILE A 157 5.32 -8.80 1.14
CA ILE A 157 5.59 -7.62 1.98
C ILE A 157 7.09 -7.38 2.11
N GLN A 158 7.89 -8.43 2.31
CA GLN A 158 9.35 -8.31 2.32
C GLN A 158 9.89 -7.76 1.01
N HIS A 159 9.38 -8.25 -0.12
CA HIS A 159 9.77 -7.75 -1.43
C HIS A 159 9.42 -6.26 -1.60
N ALA A 160 8.17 -5.86 -1.28
CA ALA A 160 7.75 -4.47 -1.36
C ALA A 160 8.61 -3.55 -0.49
N LEU A 161 8.85 -3.93 0.77
CA LEU A 161 9.69 -3.17 1.70
C LEU A 161 11.15 -3.05 1.21
N ASN A 162 11.70 -4.12 0.64
CA ASN A 162 13.06 -4.11 0.08
C ASN A 162 13.19 -3.17 -1.12
N GLU A 163 12.24 -3.21 -2.06
CA GLU A 163 12.30 -2.36 -3.26
C GLU A 163 12.00 -0.89 -2.93
N LEU A 164 10.92 -0.62 -2.18
CA LEU A 164 10.57 0.74 -1.73
C LEU A 164 11.69 1.34 -0.89
N GLY A 165 12.32 0.55 -0.01
CA GLY A 165 13.42 0.97 0.83
C GLY A 165 14.67 1.40 0.07
N LYS A 166 14.80 1.10 -1.24
CA LYS A 166 15.92 1.61 -2.07
C LYS A 166 15.75 3.09 -2.43
N ILE A 167 14.55 3.64 -2.27
CA ILE A 167 14.20 5.00 -2.70
C ILE A 167 14.20 5.93 -1.47
N PRO A 168 15.11 6.92 -1.39
CA PRO A 168 15.44 7.60 -0.14
C PRO A 168 14.35 8.52 0.43
N ASN A 169 13.36 8.89 -0.38
CA ASN A 169 12.23 9.73 0.00
C ASN A 169 10.93 8.94 0.23
N VAL A 170 11.00 7.60 0.27
CA VAL A 170 9.88 6.72 0.61
C VAL A 170 9.87 6.37 2.10
N TYR A 171 8.68 6.36 2.69
CA TYR A 171 8.41 6.07 4.10
C TYR A 171 7.32 5.01 4.16
N SER A 172 7.66 3.81 4.60
CA SER A 172 6.77 2.65 4.55
C SER A 172 6.08 2.44 5.90
N TYR A 173 4.76 2.27 5.91
CA TYR A 173 3.98 1.95 7.10
C TYR A 173 3.26 0.63 6.87
N VAL A 174 3.71 -0.43 7.55
CA VAL A 174 3.08 -1.76 7.46
C VAL A 174 1.73 -1.74 8.19
N ASP A 175 0.67 -2.18 7.52
CA ASP A 175 -0.64 -2.32 8.15
C ASP A 175 -0.60 -3.38 9.27
N ILE A 176 -1.30 -3.07 10.37
CA ILE A 176 -1.37 -3.93 11.55
C ILE A 176 -2.83 -4.11 12.01
N ALA A 177 -3.77 -4.09 11.07
CA ALA A 177 -5.21 -4.13 11.33
C ALA A 177 -5.68 -3.05 12.33
N HIS A 178 -6.55 -3.43 13.27
CA HIS A 178 -7.14 -2.54 14.26
C HIS A 178 -7.40 -3.27 15.59
N SER A 179 -7.73 -2.51 16.64
CA SER A 179 -7.93 -3.03 18.00
C SER A 179 -9.03 -4.09 18.10
N GLY A 180 -10.10 -3.93 17.33
CA GLY A 180 -11.17 -4.92 17.19
C GLY A 180 -10.79 -6.22 16.45
N TRP A 181 -9.53 -6.38 16.03
CA TRP A 181 -9.03 -7.59 15.37
C TRP A 181 -7.84 -8.19 16.14
N LEU A 182 -6.81 -7.38 16.40
CA LEU A 182 -5.58 -7.82 17.07
C LEU A 182 -5.46 -7.33 18.53
N GLY A 183 -6.54 -6.84 19.12
CA GLY A 183 -6.53 -6.33 20.50
C GLY A 183 -6.62 -7.39 21.60
N TRP A 184 -7.02 -8.62 21.26
CA TRP A 184 -7.03 -9.74 22.21
C TRP A 184 -5.61 -10.23 22.48
N SER A 185 -5.31 -10.60 23.72
CA SER A 185 -3.94 -10.87 24.18
C SER A 185 -3.19 -11.90 23.33
N ASP A 186 -3.85 -12.98 22.92
CA ASP A 186 -3.25 -14.04 22.11
C ASP A 186 -2.96 -13.53 20.69
N ASN A 187 -3.97 -12.99 19.99
CA ASN A 187 -3.83 -12.37 18.67
C ASN A 187 -2.75 -11.27 18.65
N TYR A 188 -2.71 -10.44 19.69
CA TYR A 188 -1.72 -9.37 19.83
C TYR A 188 -0.31 -9.94 19.88
N SER A 189 -0.06 -10.92 20.75
CA SER A 189 1.26 -11.52 20.92
C SER A 189 1.73 -12.18 19.61
N GLU A 190 0.87 -13.00 19.00
CA GLU A 190 1.19 -13.72 17.76
C GLU A 190 1.44 -12.76 16.59
N ALA A 191 0.59 -11.74 16.43
CA ALA A 191 0.76 -10.72 15.40
C ALA A 191 2.04 -9.92 15.57
N THR A 192 2.38 -9.52 16.81
CA THR A 192 3.63 -8.78 17.05
C THR A 192 4.86 -9.59 16.67
N THR A 193 4.87 -10.91 16.94
CA THR A 193 5.95 -11.79 16.51
C THR A 193 5.99 -11.93 15.00
N LEU A 194 4.87 -12.27 14.36
CA LEU A 194 4.79 -12.46 12.91
C LEU A 194 5.24 -11.21 12.14
N ILE A 195 4.68 -10.04 12.48
CA ILE A 195 4.96 -8.79 11.79
C ILE A 195 6.41 -8.34 12.04
N ALA A 196 6.92 -8.49 13.27
CA ALA A 196 8.31 -8.18 13.57
C ALA A 196 9.27 -9.08 12.78
N ASP A 197 9.03 -10.38 12.74
CA ASP A 197 9.88 -11.33 12.02
C ASP A 197 9.84 -11.06 10.50
N ALA A 198 8.67 -10.75 9.94
CA ALA A 198 8.52 -10.37 8.54
C ALA A 198 9.39 -9.15 8.20
N ILE A 199 9.36 -8.11 9.04
CA ILE A 199 10.13 -6.87 8.84
C ILE A 199 11.62 -7.07 9.12
N LEU A 200 11.99 -7.80 10.16
CA LEU A 200 13.40 -8.00 10.53
C LEU A 200 14.17 -8.85 9.52
N ALA A 201 13.47 -9.66 8.72
CA ALA A 201 14.05 -10.45 7.65
C ALA A 201 14.26 -9.68 6.32
N THR A 202 13.85 -8.41 6.23
CA THR A 202 14.18 -7.55 5.08
C THR A 202 15.68 -7.20 5.05
N ASP A 203 16.16 -6.69 3.91
CA ASP A 203 17.57 -6.32 3.71
C ASP A 203 18.08 -5.25 4.70
N LYS A 204 17.17 -4.41 5.21
CA LYS A 204 17.48 -3.33 6.16
C LYS A 204 16.90 -3.58 7.56
N GLY A 205 16.26 -4.73 7.78
CA GLY A 205 15.54 -5.06 9.00
C GLY A 205 14.57 -3.95 9.42
N ALA A 206 14.63 -3.55 10.70
CA ALA A 206 13.78 -2.49 11.24
C ALA A 206 13.91 -1.12 10.52
N ASN A 207 14.96 -0.88 9.72
CA ASN A 207 15.10 0.35 8.93
C ASN A 207 14.40 0.29 7.56
N SER A 208 13.62 -0.77 7.29
CA SER A 208 12.76 -0.86 6.10
C SER A 208 11.44 -0.10 6.22
N ILE A 209 11.08 0.34 7.42
CA ILE A 209 9.88 1.13 7.73
C ILE A 209 10.26 2.50 8.29
#